data_AF-A0A0Q5FFM5-F1
#
_entry.id   AF-A0A0Q5FFM5-F1
#
_cell.length_a   1.000
_cell.length_b   1.000
_cell.length_c   1.000
_cell.angle_alpha   90.00
_cell.angle_beta   90.00
_cell.angle_gamma   90.00
#
_symmetry.space_group_name_H-M   'P 1'
#
loop_
_entity.id
_entity.type
_entity.pdbx_description
1 polymer ?
#
loop_
_entity_poly.entity_id
_entity_poly.type
_entity_poly.pdbx_seq_one_letter_code
_entity_poly.pdbx_strand_id
1 'polypeptide(L)'
;MQLIIEALGKPQGDLAVRDLIAAFGTAPAETAAYRIGEPVVLSQHLRFGSGGEIVLHDDVVIAVILHLTPTSFAPRGLDVAEWIPGIGNSATFADFRASFDVPWRFAEGDRYFVLDAAYLRPEFVKYGGRRAGDLQRVAFTVEDPKDTCRPAHDGCPVCRELIARTEDGLFDLDGTIHRLSDGLEAGVLTSRDGPVPLADLRPLHASDLLERVESQVTCTACGRVACLTLYRDSSPTFGHHPLDAALRRPHEAIPPVERWGDAARIAAAREAMRYVDHEPGSWFLVEQQGDLYLDSRYSISSMLDDSCLIRLDDAERRQYREAGRDTLTELARRIDSTGPHREESPFHLRNLRRYPEDGRDYTTELRAAIADHTWLARQKQAAAQHARAASAAEG
;
A
#
# COMPACT_ATOMS: atom_id res chain seq x y z
N MET A 1 10.46 17.53 -24.53
CA MET A 1 10.51 16.23 -23.83
C MET A 1 11.95 15.84 -23.54
N GLN A 2 12.84 15.89 -24.52
CA GLN A 2 14.27 15.55 -24.35
C GLN A 2 14.95 16.28 -23.19
N LEU A 3 14.78 17.61 -23.08
CA LEU A 3 15.31 18.41 -21.96
C LEU A 3 14.89 17.89 -20.58
N ILE A 4 13.67 17.36 -20.46
CA ILE A 4 13.18 16.77 -19.21
C ILE A 4 13.92 15.46 -18.92
N ILE A 5 14.01 14.58 -19.92
CA ILE A 5 14.65 13.26 -19.77
C ILE A 5 16.14 13.40 -19.42
N GLU A 6 16.84 14.36 -20.03
CA GLU A 6 18.27 14.60 -19.78
C GLU A 6 18.56 15.14 -18.37
N ALA A 7 17.62 15.89 -17.79
CA ALA A 7 17.72 16.45 -16.45
C ALA A 7 17.39 15.44 -15.35
N LEU A 8 16.58 14.41 -15.64
CA LEU A 8 16.20 13.39 -14.65
C LEU A 8 17.42 12.61 -14.15
N GLY A 9 17.50 12.40 -12.84
CA GLY A 9 18.59 11.71 -12.16
C GLY A 9 19.88 12.54 -12.05
N LYS A 10 19.85 13.83 -12.42
CA LYS A 10 21.01 14.73 -12.34
C LYS A 10 20.92 15.65 -11.11
N PRO A 11 22.05 16.07 -10.55
CA PRO A 11 22.07 17.05 -9.47
C PRO A 11 21.62 18.43 -9.97
N GLN A 12 21.09 19.29 -9.09
CA GLN A 12 20.59 20.63 -9.45
C GLN A 12 21.65 21.48 -10.18
N GLY A 13 22.92 21.27 -9.83
CA GLY A 13 24.04 21.98 -10.43
C GLY A 13 24.39 21.58 -11.87
N ASP A 14 23.83 20.50 -12.40
CA ASP A 14 24.13 19.98 -13.75
C ASP A 14 23.66 20.92 -14.87
N LEU A 15 24.35 20.91 -16.01
CA LEU A 15 24.02 21.75 -17.16
C LEU A 15 22.61 21.45 -17.69
N ALA A 16 22.22 20.18 -17.79
CA ALA A 16 20.90 19.79 -18.28
C ALA A 16 19.77 20.32 -17.39
N VAL A 17 19.99 20.32 -16.06
CA VAL A 17 19.03 20.85 -15.10
C VAL A 17 18.94 22.37 -15.21
N ARG A 18 20.07 23.07 -15.42
CA ARG A 18 20.08 24.52 -15.65
C ARG A 18 19.35 24.91 -16.93
N ASP A 19 19.53 24.15 -18.01
CA ASP A 19 18.83 24.36 -19.27
C ASP A 19 17.32 24.17 -19.11
N LEU A 20 16.90 23.15 -18.33
CA LEU A 20 15.50 22.94 -17.98
C LEU A 20 14.94 24.11 -17.14
N ILE A 21 15.68 24.58 -16.13
CA ILE A 21 15.31 25.76 -15.32
C ILE A 21 15.16 27.01 -16.20
N ALA A 22 16.08 27.22 -17.15
CA ALA A 22 16.00 28.32 -18.10
C ALA A 22 14.74 28.23 -18.96
N ALA A 23 14.42 27.02 -19.47
CA ALA A 23 13.21 26.78 -20.25
C ALA A 23 11.91 27.04 -19.45
N PHE A 24 11.91 26.83 -18.14
CA PHE A 24 10.77 27.15 -17.28
C PHE A 24 10.66 28.62 -16.84
N GLY A 25 11.67 29.45 -17.11
CA GLY A 25 11.64 30.89 -16.80
C GLY A 25 12.74 31.39 -15.89
N THR A 26 13.88 30.69 -15.77
CA THR A 26 15.14 31.06 -15.07
C THR A 26 15.09 31.12 -13.54
N ALA A 27 13.97 31.48 -12.92
CA ALA A 27 13.81 31.48 -11.46
C ALA A 27 12.45 30.87 -11.04
N PRO A 28 12.42 30.05 -9.98
CA PRO A 28 11.18 29.53 -9.44
C PRO A 28 10.33 30.66 -8.83
N ALA A 29 9.03 30.64 -9.09
CA ALA A 29 8.06 31.53 -8.46
C ALA A 29 7.81 31.14 -6.99
N GLU A 30 7.91 29.85 -6.68
CA GLU A 30 7.77 29.31 -5.34
C GLU A 30 8.78 28.18 -5.13
N THR A 31 9.35 28.10 -3.93
CA THR A 31 10.17 26.97 -3.50
C THR A 31 9.61 26.42 -2.20
N ALA A 32 9.34 25.12 -2.17
CA ALA A 32 8.94 24.42 -0.96
C ALA A 32 9.92 23.29 -0.66
N ALA A 33 10.21 23.05 0.61
CA ALA A 33 11.11 21.99 1.05
C ALA A 33 10.48 21.20 2.18
N TYR A 34 10.65 19.88 2.14
CA TYR A 34 10.07 18.92 3.06
C TYR A 34 11.13 17.91 3.48
N ARG A 35 11.12 17.53 4.74
CA ARG A 35 11.88 16.37 5.23
C ARG A 35 10.96 15.17 5.22
N ILE A 36 11.26 14.17 4.40
CA ILE A 36 10.45 12.97 4.27
C ILE A 36 11.23 11.74 4.74
N GLY A 37 10.53 10.83 5.41
CA GLY A 37 11.08 9.53 5.81
C GLY A 37 12.12 9.54 6.95
N GLU A 38 12.58 8.34 7.25
CA GLU A 38 13.75 8.01 8.07
C GLU A 38 14.47 6.79 7.45
N PRO A 39 15.74 6.90 7.02
CA PRO A 39 16.58 8.09 7.04
C PRO A 39 15.98 9.27 6.28
N VAL A 40 16.36 10.48 6.69
CA VAL A 40 15.77 11.71 6.17
C VAL A 40 16.19 11.94 4.72
N VAL A 41 15.20 12.15 3.85
CA VAL A 41 15.40 12.69 2.50
C VAL A 41 14.88 14.13 2.47
N LEU A 42 15.68 15.04 1.92
CA LEU A 42 15.25 16.42 1.67
C LEU A 42 14.56 16.48 0.30
N SER A 43 13.23 16.61 0.30
CA SER A 43 12.44 16.83 -0.91
C SER A 43 12.22 18.32 -1.15
N GLN A 44 12.73 18.84 -2.26
CA GLN A 44 12.60 20.23 -2.66
C GLN A 44 11.79 20.33 -3.95
N HIS A 45 10.80 21.23 -3.95
CA HIS A 45 9.94 21.52 -5.09
C HIS A 45 10.24 22.93 -5.59
N LEU A 46 10.77 23.04 -6.81
CA LEU A 46 10.97 24.30 -7.52
C LEU A 46 9.80 24.51 -8.49
N ARG A 47 8.92 25.47 -8.19
CA ARG A 47 7.69 25.72 -8.96
C ARG A 47 7.82 27.00 -9.76
N PHE A 48 7.58 26.92 -11.06
CA PHE A 48 7.82 28.01 -12.00
C PHE A 48 6.52 28.63 -12.47
N GLY A 49 6.53 29.95 -12.73
CA GLY A 49 5.36 30.69 -13.20
C GLY A 49 4.79 30.19 -14.54
N SER A 50 5.60 29.45 -15.31
CA SER A 50 5.21 28.76 -16.54
C SER A 50 4.29 27.55 -16.31
N GLY A 51 4.22 27.01 -15.08
CA GLY A 51 3.53 25.76 -14.77
C GLY A 51 4.44 24.54 -14.72
N GLY A 52 5.73 24.69 -14.98
CA GLY A 52 6.72 23.65 -14.69
C GLY A 52 7.01 23.51 -13.19
N GLU A 53 7.25 22.29 -12.73
CA GLU A 53 7.74 21.99 -11.40
C GLU A 53 8.86 20.95 -11.49
N ILE A 54 9.98 21.21 -10.80
CA ILE A 54 11.10 20.28 -10.65
C ILE A 54 11.12 19.81 -9.21
N VAL A 55 11.10 18.49 -9.00
CA VAL A 55 11.18 17.87 -7.68
C VAL A 55 12.54 17.22 -7.51
N LEU A 56 13.24 17.61 -6.46
CA LEU A 56 14.56 17.12 -6.11
C LEU A 56 14.51 16.35 -4.78
N HIS A 57 15.16 15.19 -4.73
CA HIS A 57 15.47 14.49 -3.49
C HIS A 57 16.98 14.53 -3.28
N ASP A 58 17.42 15.11 -2.16
CA ASP A 58 18.84 15.27 -1.81
C ASP A 58 19.68 15.86 -2.97
N ASP A 59 19.19 16.96 -3.54
CA ASP A 59 19.76 17.70 -4.70
C ASP A 59 19.64 16.99 -6.06
N VAL A 60 19.10 15.76 -6.13
CA VAL A 60 18.93 15.01 -7.39
C VAL A 60 17.51 15.16 -7.92
N VAL A 61 17.37 15.51 -9.21
CA VAL A 61 16.06 15.64 -9.86
C VAL A 61 15.41 14.26 -10.02
N ILE A 62 14.37 13.98 -9.24
CA ILE A 62 13.63 12.71 -9.30
C ILE A 62 12.37 12.80 -10.16
N ALA A 63 11.86 14.01 -10.36
CA ALA A 63 10.69 14.24 -11.20
C ALA A 63 10.59 15.64 -11.78
N VAL A 64 9.89 15.72 -12.90
CA VAL A 64 9.45 16.97 -13.53
C VAL A 64 7.96 16.89 -13.79
N ILE A 65 7.20 17.87 -13.34
CA ILE A 65 5.74 17.91 -13.44
C ILE A 65 5.34 19.13 -14.27
N LEU A 66 4.50 18.90 -15.28
CA LEU A 66 3.90 19.95 -16.11
C LEU A 66 2.45 20.15 -15.64
N HIS A 67 2.16 21.28 -15.00
CA HIS A 67 0.81 21.64 -14.55
C HIS A 67 0.05 22.33 -15.68
N LEU A 68 -0.95 21.65 -16.25
CA LEU A 68 -1.66 22.14 -17.45
C LEU A 68 -2.88 22.99 -17.08
N THR A 69 -3.38 22.84 -15.86
CA THR A 69 -4.45 23.67 -15.31
C THR A 69 -3.90 24.76 -14.39
N PRO A 70 -4.62 25.89 -14.22
CA PRO A 70 -4.19 26.97 -13.34
C PRO A 70 -3.86 26.51 -11.92
N THR A 71 -2.71 26.96 -11.41
CA THR A 71 -2.29 26.79 -10.01
C THR A 71 -2.04 28.15 -9.34
N SER A 72 -1.76 28.17 -8.03
CA SER A 72 -1.39 29.39 -7.31
C SER A 72 -0.13 30.06 -7.86
N PHE A 73 0.83 29.27 -8.33
CA PHE A 73 2.10 29.76 -8.87
C PHE A 73 2.09 29.91 -10.41
N ALA A 74 1.17 29.24 -11.11
CA ALA A 74 1.03 29.30 -12.57
C ALA A 74 -0.44 29.56 -12.98
N PRO A 75 -0.90 30.82 -12.99
CA PRO A 75 -2.32 31.17 -13.19
C PRO A 75 -2.91 30.77 -14.55
N ARG A 76 -2.08 30.44 -15.54
CA ARG A 76 -2.52 30.05 -16.89
C ARG A 76 -2.41 28.55 -17.16
N GLY A 77 -1.66 27.81 -16.33
CA GLY A 77 -1.19 26.48 -16.69
C GLY A 77 -0.20 26.50 -17.86
N LEU A 78 0.39 25.35 -18.13
CA LEU A 78 1.38 25.11 -19.17
C LEU A 78 0.72 24.53 -20.44
N ASP A 79 1.19 24.90 -21.63
CA ASP A 79 0.77 24.24 -22.88
C ASP A 79 1.67 23.03 -23.15
N VAL A 80 1.13 21.83 -22.93
CA VAL A 80 1.88 20.58 -23.06
C VAL A 80 2.41 20.34 -24.48
N ALA A 81 1.81 20.95 -25.51
CA ALA A 81 2.25 20.80 -26.89
C ALA A 81 3.66 21.36 -27.15
N GLU A 82 4.09 22.34 -26.34
CA GLU A 82 5.45 22.88 -26.38
C GLU A 82 6.49 21.87 -25.84
N TRP A 83 6.04 20.90 -25.04
CA TRP A 83 6.91 19.96 -24.33
C TRP A 83 6.80 18.54 -24.87
N ILE A 84 5.64 18.14 -25.38
CA ILE A 84 5.36 16.80 -25.89
C ILE A 84 4.77 16.94 -27.29
N PRO A 85 5.58 16.77 -28.35
CA PRO A 85 5.10 16.89 -29.72
C PRO A 85 3.89 15.99 -29.98
N GLY A 86 2.82 16.55 -30.55
CA GLY A 86 1.60 15.82 -30.91
C GLY A 86 0.59 15.64 -29.78
N ILE A 87 0.90 16.06 -28.55
CA ILE A 87 -0.01 16.02 -27.40
C ILE A 87 -0.43 17.45 -27.06
N GLY A 88 -1.73 17.73 -27.00
CA GLY A 88 -2.27 19.01 -26.53
C GLY A 88 -2.92 18.91 -25.15
N ASN A 89 -3.28 20.04 -24.54
CA ASN A 89 -3.90 20.07 -23.21
C ASN A 89 -5.27 19.36 -23.14
N SER A 90 -5.92 19.14 -24.28
CA SER A 90 -7.16 18.37 -24.40
C SER A 90 -6.93 16.88 -24.65
N ALA A 91 -5.69 16.40 -24.64
CA ALA A 91 -5.37 15.01 -24.94
C ALA A 91 -6.03 14.03 -23.95
N THR A 92 -6.58 12.97 -24.52
CA THR A 92 -7.10 11.81 -23.80
C THR A 92 -6.02 10.74 -23.69
N PHE A 93 -6.26 9.70 -22.88
CA PHE A 93 -5.35 8.56 -22.84
C PHE A 93 -5.16 7.91 -24.22
N ALA A 94 -6.18 7.93 -25.09
CA ALA A 94 -6.06 7.37 -26.43
C ALA A 94 -5.04 8.15 -27.28
N ASP A 95 -4.96 9.47 -27.12
CA ASP A 95 -4.02 10.32 -27.83
C ASP A 95 -2.58 10.07 -27.35
N PHE A 96 -2.37 9.89 -26.05
CA PHE A 96 -1.08 9.45 -25.51
C PHE A 96 -0.69 8.08 -26.09
N ARG A 97 -1.59 7.10 -26.07
CA ARG A 97 -1.33 5.77 -26.62
C ARG A 97 -1.02 5.80 -28.12
N ALA A 98 -1.65 6.68 -28.89
CA ALA A 98 -1.38 6.83 -30.31
C ALA A 98 -0.04 7.51 -30.59
N SER A 99 0.40 8.41 -29.70
CA SER A 99 1.63 9.19 -29.87
C SER A 99 2.87 8.45 -29.36
N PHE A 100 2.72 7.58 -28.36
CA PHE A 100 3.81 6.80 -27.81
C PHE A 100 3.71 5.33 -28.26
N ASP A 101 4.60 4.92 -29.17
CA ASP A 101 4.77 3.51 -29.57
C ASP A 101 5.60 2.73 -28.54
N VAL A 102 5.20 2.82 -27.26
CA VAL A 102 5.89 2.20 -26.13
C VAL A 102 4.91 1.47 -25.21
N PRO A 103 5.37 0.48 -24.43
CA PRO A 103 4.53 -0.17 -23.45
C PRO A 103 4.00 0.82 -22.40
N TRP A 104 2.76 0.60 -21.99
CA TRP A 104 2.16 1.29 -20.86
C TRP A 104 1.76 0.29 -19.77
N ARG A 105 1.78 0.75 -18.52
CA ARG A 105 1.56 -0.04 -17.30
C ARG A 105 0.57 0.67 -16.39
N PHE A 106 0.21 0.03 -15.28
CA PHE A 106 -0.68 0.57 -14.25
C PHE A 106 0.06 0.75 -12.92
N ALA A 107 -0.18 1.87 -12.25
CA ALA A 107 0.25 2.15 -10.88
C ALA A 107 -0.78 3.05 -10.19
N GLU A 108 -1.21 2.68 -8.97
CA GLU A 108 -2.18 3.45 -8.17
C GLU A 108 -3.46 3.81 -8.94
N GLY A 109 -3.94 2.92 -9.81
CA GLY A 109 -5.11 3.14 -10.66
C GLY A 109 -4.88 4.00 -11.91
N ASP A 110 -3.71 4.61 -12.05
CA ASP A 110 -3.33 5.41 -13.20
C ASP A 110 -2.46 4.62 -14.19
N ARG A 111 -2.45 5.11 -15.43
CA ARG A 111 -1.67 4.53 -16.53
C ARG A 111 -0.43 5.37 -16.75
N TYR A 112 0.71 4.71 -17.00
CA TYR A 112 1.97 5.39 -17.29
C TYR A 112 2.72 4.66 -18.41
N PHE A 113 3.58 5.39 -19.11
CA PHE A 113 4.38 4.93 -20.25
C PHE A 113 5.82 4.74 -19.80
N VAL A 114 6.46 3.68 -20.30
CA VAL A 114 7.88 3.41 -20.06
C VAL A 114 8.67 4.01 -21.21
N LEU A 115 9.49 5.02 -20.92
CA LEU A 115 10.45 5.61 -21.84
C LEU A 115 11.84 5.03 -21.56
N ASP A 116 12.81 5.23 -22.46
CA ASP A 116 14.14 4.60 -22.36
C ASP A 116 14.89 4.90 -21.04
N ALA A 117 14.75 6.12 -20.51
CA ALA A 117 15.42 6.56 -19.28
C ALA A 117 14.48 7.27 -18.28
N ALA A 118 13.16 7.14 -18.47
CA ALA A 118 12.18 7.82 -17.64
C ALA A 118 10.81 7.14 -17.72
N TYR A 119 9.92 7.51 -16.82
CA TYR A 119 8.51 7.13 -16.86
C TYR A 119 7.64 8.36 -17.05
N LEU A 120 6.64 8.28 -17.92
CA LEU A 120 5.70 9.37 -18.18
C LEU A 120 4.31 8.98 -17.71
N ARG A 121 3.74 9.76 -16.79
CA ARG A 121 2.39 9.56 -16.26
C ARG A 121 1.51 10.76 -16.59
N PRO A 122 0.52 10.63 -17.49
CA PRO A 122 -0.55 11.62 -17.60
C PRO A 122 -1.49 11.49 -16.40
N GLU A 123 -1.76 12.60 -15.72
CA GLU A 123 -2.64 12.66 -14.56
C GLU A 123 -3.94 13.37 -14.95
N PHE A 124 -5.02 12.61 -14.92
CA PHE A 124 -6.36 13.08 -15.26
C PHE A 124 -7.18 13.38 -14.00
N VAL A 125 -8.29 14.11 -14.15
CA VAL A 125 -9.32 14.17 -13.11
C VAL A 125 -9.77 12.76 -12.71
N LYS A 126 -10.27 12.61 -11.48
CA LYS A 126 -10.74 11.32 -10.96
C LYS A 126 -11.78 10.69 -11.90
N TYR A 127 -11.55 9.43 -12.29
CA TYR A 127 -12.35 8.68 -13.28
C TYR A 127 -12.36 9.26 -14.71
N GLY A 128 -11.42 10.16 -15.02
CA GLY A 128 -11.26 10.79 -16.33
C GLY A 128 -10.29 10.07 -17.28
N GLY A 129 -9.85 10.81 -18.29
CA GLY A 129 -8.88 10.38 -19.31
C GLY A 129 -9.50 9.80 -20.57
N ARG A 130 -10.82 9.94 -20.71
CA ARG A 130 -11.55 9.59 -21.94
C ARG A 130 -12.12 10.81 -22.66
N ARG A 131 -12.20 11.96 -21.98
CA ARG A 131 -12.76 13.19 -22.53
C ARG A 131 -11.70 14.26 -22.63
N ALA A 132 -11.86 15.11 -23.64
CA ALA A 132 -11.05 16.31 -23.78
C ALA A 132 -11.20 17.21 -22.55
N GLY A 133 -10.07 17.72 -22.04
CA GLY A 133 -10.03 18.57 -20.84
C GLY A 133 -9.93 17.82 -19.51
N ASP A 134 -9.95 16.48 -19.52
CA ASP A 134 -9.72 15.68 -18.31
C ASP A 134 -8.26 15.77 -17.82
N LEU A 135 -7.30 16.06 -18.71
CA LEU A 135 -5.88 16.08 -18.41
C LEU A 135 -5.53 17.28 -17.52
N GLN A 136 -4.95 17.01 -16.36
CA GLN A 136 -4.59 18.04 -15.38
C GLN A 136 -3.08 18.30 -15.38
N ARG A 137 -2.28 17.23 -15.44
CA ARG A 137 -0.82 17.29 -15.33
C ARG A 137 -0.18 16.18 -16.15
N VAL A 138 1.11 16.34 -16.44
CA VAL A 138 1.96 15.24 -16.91
C VAL A 138 3.20 15.20 -16.03
N ALA A 139 3.47 14.04 -15.43
CA ALA A 139 4.64 13.83 -14.59
C ALA A 139 5.66 12.93 -15.30
N PHE A 140 6.92 13.30 -15.23
CA PHE A 140 8.06 12.49 -15.64
C PHE A 140 8.85 12.10 -14.38
N THR A 141 9.18 10.82 -14.21
CA THR A 141 9.91 10.32 -13.05
C THR A 141 11.11 9.46 -13.46
N VAL A 142 12.16 9.47 -12.63
CA VAL A 142 13.31 8.55 -12.76
C VAL A 142 12.88 7.13 -12.42
N GLU A 143 12.13 6.97 -11.33
CA GLU A 143 11.77 5.67 -10.78
C GLU A 143 10.42 5.18 -11.29
N ASP A 144 10.24 3.86 -11.31
CA ASP A 144 9.00 3.20 -11.77
C ASP A 144 7.84 3.58 -10.84
N PRO A 145 6.77 4.23 -11.35
CA PRO A 145 5.59 4.61 -10.57
C PRO A 145 4.90 3.44 -9.84
N LYS A 146 5.18 2.19 -10.21
CA LYS A 146 4.66 1.00 -9.53
C LYS A 146 5.34 0.73 -8.18
N ASP A 147 6.56 1.22 -8.02
CA ASP A 147 7.39 0.97 -6.84
C ASP A 147 7.55 2.22 -5.97
N THR A 148 7.28 3.41 -6.51
CA THR A 148 7.55 4.69 -5.84
C THR A 148 6.33 5.60 -5.80
N CYS A 149 6.21 6.37 -4.71
CA CYS A 149 5.09 7.27 -4.51
C CYS A 149 5.11 8.42 -5.52
N ARG A 150 3.94 9.02 -5.77
CA ARG A 150 3.88 10.26 -6.55
C ARG A 150 4.70 11.35 -5.86
N PRO A 151 5.69 11.95 -6.54
CA PRO A 151 6.48 13.04 -5.97
C PRO A 151 5.65 14.26 -5.56
N ALA A 152 4.55 14.52 -6.27
CA ALA A 152 3.59 15.56 -5.90
C ALA A 152 2.96 15.39 -4.49
N HIS A 153 3.02 14.18 -3.92
CA HIS A 153 2.49 13.89 -2.60
C HIS A 153 3.48 14.14 -1.46
N ASP A 154 4.73 14.50 -1.73
CA ASP A 154 5.74 14.77 -0.68
C ASP A 154 5.30 15.88 0.27
N GLY A 155 4.63 16.91 -0.26
CA GLY A 155 4.03 17.99 0.51
C GLY A 155 2.69 17.67 1.19
N CYS A 156 2.24 16.41 1.22
CA CYS A 156 0.96 16.05 1.83
C CYS A 156 0.91 16.47 3.31
N PRO A 157 -0.09 17.29 3.72
CA PRO A 157 -0.14 17.88 5.08
C PRO A 157 -0.33 16.83 6.17
N VAL A 158 -0.96 15.69 5.88
CA VAL A 158 -1.10 14.60 6.85
C VAL A 158 0.24 13.88 7.00
N CYS A 159 0.82 13.39 5.89
CA CYS A 159 2.05 12.60 5.91
C CYS A 159 3.24 13.32 6.53
N ARG A 160 3.39 14.63 6.27
CA ARG A 160 4.54 15.40 6.77
C ARG A 160 4.56 15.53 8.29
N GLU A 161 3.39 15.46 8.93
CA GLU A 161 3.28 15.58 10.38
C GLU A 161 3.41 14.22 11.08
N LEU A 162 3.45 13.09 10.36
CA LEU A 162 3.49 11.77 10.98
C LEU A 162 4.81 11.48 11.71
N ILE A 163 5.93 12.01 11.22
CA ILE A 163 7.26 11.77 11.80
C ILE A 163 7.53 12.78 12.90
N ALA A 164 7.71 12.31 14.12
CA ALA A 164 8.21 13.13 15.22
C ALA A 164 9.74 13.18 15.20
N ARG A 165 10.28 14.32 15.60
CA ARG A 165 11.72 14.52 15.77
C ARG A 165 11.97 15.17 17.13
N THR A 166 13.08 14.80 17.78
CA THR A 166 13.52 15.43 19.02
C THR A 166 14.00 16.87 18.78
N GLU A 167 14.29 17.61 19.85
CA GLU A 167 14.85 18.97 19.75
C GLU A 167 16.14 19.02 18.93
N ASP A 168 16.96 17.96 18.99
CA ASP A 168 18.20 17.79 18.21
C ASP A 168 17.95 17.36 16.75
N GLY A 169 16.69 17.19 16.33
CA GLY A 169 16.30 16.80 14.98
C GLY A 169 16.40 15.30 14.68
N LEU A 170 16.75 14.48 15.68
CA LEU A 170 16.81 13.03 15.57
C LEU A 170 15.41 12.42 15.48
N PHE A 171 15.30 11.25 14.85
CA PHE A 171 14.04 10.52 14.77
C PHE A 171 13.52 10.12 16.16
N ASP A 172 12.31 10.56 16.48
CA ASP A 172 11.63 10.21 17.73
C ASP A 172 10.63 9.08 17.46
N LEU A 173 11.00 7.86 17.86
CA LEU A 173 10.16 6.68 17.67
C LEU A 173 8.87 6.75 18.50
N ASP A 174 8.95 7.21 19.75
CA ASP A 174 7.79 7.30 20.65
C ASP A 174 6.80 8.34 20.14
N GLY A 175 7.29 9.54 19.84
CA GLY A 175 6.48 10.59 19.25
C GLY A 175 5.87 10.18 17.90
N THR A 176 6.61 9.45 17.07
CA THR A 176 6.10 8.97 15.77
C THR A 176 4.98 7.96 15.97
N ILE A 177 5.14 6.97 16.87
CA ILE A 177 4.07 6.01 17.18
C ILE A 177 2.83 6.74 17.73
N HIS A 178 3.02 7.73 18.60
CA HIS A 178 1.91 8.51 19.14
C HIS A 178 1.13 9.24 18.03
N ARG A 179 1.82 9.92 17.12
CA ARG A 179 1.17 10.61 15.98
C ARG A 179 0.45 9.67 15.02
N LEU A 180 0.99 8.47 14.80
CA LEU A 180 0.31 7.45 14.01
C LEU A 180 -0.98 6.96 14.70
N SER A 181 -0.94 6.75 16.02
CA SER A 181 -2.12 6.39 16.81
C SER A 181 -3.18 7.49 16.78
N ASP A 182 -2.80 8.75 17.04
CA ASP A 182 -3.71 9.90 16.97
C ASP A 182 -4.32 10.04 15.57
N GLY A 183 -3.53 9.79 14.52
CA GLY A 183 -3.99 9.83 13.14
C GLY A 183 -5.01 8.73 12.81
N LEU A 184 -4.88 7.53 13.40
CA LEU A 184 -5.86 6.45 13.30
C LEU A 184 -7.15 6.80 14.04
N GLU A 185 -7.05 7.33 15.27
CA GLU A 185 -8.20 7.77 16.07
C GLU A 185 -8.98 8.91 15.38
N ALA A 186 -8.27 9.86 14.78
CA ALA A 186 -8.85 10.96 14.02
C ALA A 186 -9.40 10.55 12.64
N GLY A 187 -9.16 9.31 12.19
CA GLY A 187 -9.61 8.81 10.88
C GLY A 187 -8.88 9.41 9.68
N VAL A 188 -7.75 10.10 9.89
CA VAL A 188 -6.88 10.59 8.81
C VAL A 188 -5.91 9.51 8.31
N LEU A 189 -5.80 8.42 9.07
CA LEU A 189 -5.09 7.18 8.72
C LEU A 189 -6.02 5.97 8.83
N THR A 190 -5.67 4.87 8.17
CA THR A 190 -6.33 3.56 8.28
C THR A 190 -5.30 2.44 8.35
N SER A 191 -5.59 1.33 9.03
CA SER A 191 -4.62 0.23 9.30
C SER A 191 -4.96 -1.10 8.60
N ARG A 192 -5.54 -1.05 7.40
CA ARG A 192 -6.10 -2.25 6.75
C ARG A 192 -5.07 -3.19 6.10
N ASP A 193 -3.83 -2.73 5.95
CA ASP A 193 -2.91 -3.27 4.95
C ASP A 193 -1.62 -3.89 5.54
N GLY A 194 -1.43 -3.83 6.87
CA GLY A 194 -0.21 -4.28 7.56
C GLY A 194 -0.39 -5.55 8.42
N PRO A 195 0.63 -6.43 8.51
CA PRO A 195 0.54 -7.65 9.33
C PRO A 195 0.64 -7.36 10.83
N VAL A 196 1.38 -6.33 11.24
CA VAL A 196 1.58 -5.98 12.66
C VAL A 196 0.74 -4.74 13.02
N PRO A 197 -0.23 -4.87 13.95
CA PRO A 197 -0.93 -3.73 14.51
C PRO A 197 0.06 -2.73 15.15
N LEU A 198 -0.19 -1.44 15.01
CA LEU A 198 0.69 -0.40 15.55
C LEU A 198 0.93 -0.56 17.06
N ALA A 199 -0.10 -0.96 17.81
CA ALA A 199 -0.04 -1.20 19.24
C ALA A 199 0.91 -2.35 19.63
N ASP A 200 1.20 -3.27 18.70
CA ASP A 200 2.02 -4.45 18.95
C ASP A 200 3.46 -4.29 18.44
N LEU A 201 3.73 -3.24 17.66
CA LEU A 201 5.04 -2.96 17.08
C LEU A 201 6.17 -2.94 18.13
N ARG A 202 5.97 -2.21 19.24
CA ARG A 202 6.97 -2.09 20.31
C ARG A 202 7.14 -3.38 21.12
N PRO A 203 6.07 -4.00 21.66
CA PRO A 203 6.20 -5.27 22.36
C PRO A 203 6.88 -6.35 21.53
N LEU A 204 6.56 -6.45 20.24
CA LEU A 204 7.20 -7.40 19.33
C LEU A 204 8.68 -7.10 19.13
N HIS A 205 9.05 -5.84 18.89
CA HIS A 205 10.45 -5.44 18.76
C HIS A 205 11.25 -5.73 20.03
N ALA A 206 10.72 -5.34 21.20
CA ALA A 206 11.37 -5.55 22.49
C ALA A 206 11.50 -7.02 22.91
N SER A 207 10.80 -7.94 22.23
CA SER A 207 10.92 -9.38 22.48
C SER A 207 12.17 -10.00 21.86
N ASP A 208 12.83 -9.30 20.93
CA ASP A 208 13.95 -9.78 20.10
C ASP A 208 13.67 -11.08 19.33
N LEU A 209 12.40 -11.50 19.22
CA LEU A 209 12.01 -12.73 18.52
C LEU A 209 12.06 -12.61 17.00
N LEU A 210 12.11 -11.39 16.48
CA LEU A 210 12.08 -11.04 15.08
C LEU A 210 13.31 -10.19 14.72
N GLU A 211 13.81 -10.32 13.50
CA GLU A 211 14.90 -9.44 13.02
C GLU A 211 14.34 -8.08 12.60
N ARG A 212 13.07 -8.08 12.17
CA ARG A 212 12.36 -6.93 11.64
C ARG A 212 10.88 -7.02 11.97
N VAL A 213 10.33 -5.92 12.49
CA VAL A 213 8.90 -5.75 12.76
C VAL A 213 8.43 -4.49 12.04
N GLU A 214 7.35 -4.57 11.28
CA GLU A 214 6.83 -3.42 10.53
C GLU A 214 5.33 -3.24 10.73
N SER A 215 4.92 -2.02 11.11
CA SER A 215 3.53 -1.60 11.04
C SER A 215 3.31 -0.69 9.84
N GLN A 216 2.13 -0.84 9.21
CA GLN A 216 1.74 -0.10 8.02
C GLN A 216 0.40 0.59 8.24
N VAL A 217 0.32 1.88 7.89
CA VAL A 217 -0.92 2.65 7.90
C VAL A 217 -1.07 3.49 6.63
N THR A 218 -2.29 3.59 6.13
CA THR A 218 -2.61 4.24 4.86
C THR A 218 -3.23 5.61 5.10
N CYS A 219 -2.62 6.65 4.51
CA CYS A 219 -3.11 8.02 4.59
C CYS A 219 -4.39 8.20 3.76
N THR A 220 -5.47 8.70 4.36
CA THR A 220 -6.75 8.89 3.65
C THR A 220 -6.72 10.06 2.67
N ALA A 221 -5.80 11.01 2.84
CA ALA A 221 -5.67 12.19 1.99
C ALA A 221 -4.91 11.91 0.68
N CYS A 222 -3.81 11.17 0.73
CA CYS A 222 -2.96 10.91 -0.45
C CYS A 222 -2.87 9.43 -0.86
N GLY A 223 -3.43 8.50 -0.08
CA GLY A 223 -3.43 7.06 -0.36
C GLY A 223 -2.09 6.36 -0.13
N ARG A 224 -1.02 7.08 0.23
CA ARG A 224 0.28 6.46 0.51
C ARG A 224 0.24 5.64 1.79
N VAL A 225 0.96 4.53 1.79
CA VAL A 225 1.15 3.68 2.96
C VAL A 225 2.43 4.09 3.67
N ALA A 226 2.28 4.63 4.88
CA ALA A 226 3.39 4.86 5.80
C ALA A 226 3.79 3.54 6.44
N CYS A 227 5.06 3.17 6.29
CA CYS A 227 5.66 1.95 6.81
C CYS A 227 6.70 2.32 7.86
N LEU A 228 6.44 1.98 9.13
CA LEU A 228 7.40 2.11 10.23
C LEU A 228 7.99 0.73 10.53
N THR A 229 9.29 0.58 10.26
CA THR A 229 10.04 -0.64 10.50
C THR A 229 11.00 -0.47 11.67
N LEU A 230 10.98 -1.42 12.61
CA LEU A 230 11.98 -1.60 13.64
C LEU A 230 12.83 -2.83 13.31
N TYR A 231 14.15 -2.69 13.36
CA TYR A 231 15.09 -3.79 13.20
C TYR A 231 15.70 -4.14 14.56
N ARG A 232 16.09 -5.40 14.75
CA ARG A 232 16.78 -5.82 15.97
C ARG A 232 18.10 -5.08 16.16
N ASP A 233 18.95 -5.13 15.13
CA ASP A 233 20.35 -4.67 15.22
C ASP A 233 20.65 -3.42 14.36
N SER A 234 19.62 -2.66 13.97
CA SER A 234 19.77 -1.46 13.14
C SER A 234 18.77 -0.37 13.50
N SER A 235 19.10 0.87 13.11
CA SER A 235 18.21 2.02 13.25
C SER A 235 16.85 1.78 12.59
N PRO A 236 15.76 2.33 13.16
CA PRO A 236 14.43 2.23 12.57
C PRO A 236 14.37 2.95 11.23
N THR A 237 13.43 2.54 10.38
CA THR A 237 13.15 3.22 9.11
C THR A 237 11.69 3.60 9.02
N PHE A 238 11.41 4.76 8.44
CA PHE A 238 10.07 5.24 8.14
C PHE A 238 9.99 5.63 6.67
N GLY A 239 9.13 4.98 5.90
CA GLY A 239 8.99 5.22 4.46
C GLY A 239 7.54 5.36 4.03
N HIS A 240 7.31 6.09 2.93
CA HIS A 240 6.01 6.11 2.26
C HIS A 240 6.10 5.28 0.98
N HIS A 241 5.11 4.42 0.77
CA HIS A 241 5.06 3.53 -0.39
C HIS A 241 3.67 3.51 -1.04
N PRO A 242 3.57 3.28 -2.37
CA PRO A 242 2.32 2.86 -2.99
C PRO A 242 1.80 1.58 -2.33
N LEU A 243 0.48 1.39 -2.32
CA LEU A 243 -0.15 0.21 -1.70
C LEU A 243 0.48 -1.11 -2.19
N ASP A 244 0.62 -1.28 -3.50
CA ASP A 244 1.18 -2.50 -4.07
C ASP A 244 2.63 -2.74 -3.65
N ALA A 245 3.43 -1.68 -3.48
CA ALA A 245 4.81 -1.77 -3.02
C ALA A 245 4.87 -2.10 -1.52
N ALA A 246 4.03 -1.45 -0.70
CA ALA A 246 3.89 -1.73 0.72
C ALA A 246 3.46 -3.18 0.97
N LEU A 247 2.52 -3.68 0.17
CA LEU A 247 2.09 -5.07 0.20
C LEU A 247 3.20 -6.05 -0.21
N ARG A 248 4.20 -5.66 -1.00
CA ARG A 248 5.34 -6.54 -1.33
C ARG A 248 6.45 -6.54 -0.27
N ARG A 249 6.37 -5.66 0.74
CA ARG A 249 7.45 -5.54 1.73
C ARG A 249 7.62 -6.85 2.53
N PRO A 250 8.88 -7.23 2.83
CA PRO A 250 9.15 -8.42 3.63
C PRO A 250 8.50 -8.29 5.02
N HIS A 251 7.86 -9.38 5.46
CA HIS A 251 7.40 -9.54 6.83
C HIS A 251 7.73 -10.95 7.32
N GLU A 252 7.94 -11.05 8.62
CA GLU A 252 8.22 -12.29 9.30
C GLU A 252 6.95 -12.85 9.94
N ALA A 253 6.90 -14.15 10.14
CA ALA A 253 5.79 -14.77 10.87
C ALA A 253 5.80 -14.27 12.32
N ILE A 254 4.66 -13.75 12.77
CA ILE A 254 4.53 -13.22 14.13
C ILE A 254 4.60 -14.39 15.12
N PRO A 255 5.48 -14.35 16.15
CA PRO A 255 5.56 -15.42 17.14
C PRO A 255 4.27 -15.48 17.98
N PRO A 256 3.96 -16.63 18.59
CA PRO A 256 2.82 -16.75 19.50
C PRO A 256 2.84 -15.65 20.57
N VAL A 257 1.69 -15.03 20.84
CA VAL A 257 1.56 -13.88 21.76
C VAL A 257 2.04 -14.21 23.16
N GLU A 258 2.00 -15.47 23.58
CA GLU A 258 2.51 -15.93 24.87
C GLU A 258 4.01 -15.67 25.07
N ARG A 259 4.75 -15.42 23.97
CA ARG A 259 6.19 -15.16 24.00
C ARG A 259 6.55 -13.68 24.11
N TRP A 260 5.62 -12.76 23.86
CA TRP A 260 5.92 -11.32 23.77
C TRP A 260 4.84 -10.38 24.32
N GLY A 261 3.59 -10.83 24.39
CA GLY A 261 2.46 -10.03 24.86
C GLY A 261 2.32 -10.02 26.38
N ASP A 262 1.66 -8.98 26.88
CA ASP A 262 1.24 -8.91 28.29
C ASP A 262 0.00 -9.80 28.56
N ALA A 263 -0.42 -9.85 29.84
CA ALA A 263 -1.57 -10.64 30.25
C ALA A 263 -2.88 -10.27 29.53
N ALA A 264 -3.07 -8.98 29.20
CA ALA A 264 -4.26 -8.52 28.49
C ALA A 264 -4.25 -8.98 27.03
N ARG A 265 -3.11 -8.88 26.34
CA ARG A 265 -2.92 -9.39 24.97
C ARG A 265 -3.06 -10.90 24.89
N ILE A 266 -2.49 -11.62 25.85
CA ILE A 266 -2.64 -13.09 25.93
C ILE A 266 -4.11 -13.46 26.16
N ALA A 267 -4.83 -12.74 27.02
CA ALA A 267 -6.26 -12.97 27.23
C ALA A 267 -7.07 -12.68 25.96
N ALA A 268 -6.82 -11.55 25.29
CA ALA A 268 -7.49 -11.18 24.05
C ALA A 268 -7.24 -12.20 22.93
N ALA A 269 -6.00 -12.66 22.76
CA ALA A 269 -5.67 -13.69 21.78
C ALA A 269 -6.30 -15.05 22.11
N ARG A 270 -6.54 -15.32 23.40
CA ARG A 270 -7.26 -16.53 23.80
C ARG A 270 -8.71 -16.52 23.36
N GLU A 271 -9.32 -15.34 23.39
CA GLU A 271 -10.70 -15.10 22.98
C GLU A 271 -10.86 -14.89 21.47
N ALA A 272 -9.79 -14.52 20.75
CA ALA A 272 -9.79 -14.30 19.32
C ALA A 272 -9.92 -15.61 18.51
N MET A 273 -10.41 -15.48 17.27
CA MET A 273 -10.32 -16.55 16.27
C MET A 273 -8.86 -16.90 15.98
N ARG A 274 -8.55 -18.20 15.89
CA ARG A 274 -7.21 -18.71 15.59
C ARG A 274 -7.26 -19.63 14.39
N TYR A 275 -6.29 -19.49 13.49
CA TYR A 275 -6.11 -20.42 12.39
C TYR A 275 -5.88 -21.86 12.88
N VAL A 276 -6.56 -22.82 12.24
CA VAL A 276 -6.38 -24.26 12.48
C VAL A 276 -5.81 -24.95 11.24
N ASP A 277 -6.48 -24.81 10.09
CA ASP A 277 -6.10 -25.45 8.83
C ASP A 277 -6.69 -24.69 7.62
N HIS A 278 -6.23 -24.98 6.41
CA HIS A 278 -6.87 -24.50 5.17
C HIS A 278 -6.56 -25.38 3.97
N GLU A 279 -7.46 -25.39 2.99
CA GLU A 279 -7.18 -25.86 1.62
C GLU A 279 -6.90 -24.67 0.70
N PRO A 280 -5.70 -24.57 0.09
CA PRO A 280 -5.34 -23.45 -0.77
C PRO A 280 -6.39 -23.16 -1.85
N GLY A 281 -6.91 -21.93 -1.86
CA GLY A 281 -7.90 -21.49 -2.84
C GLY A 281 -9.33 -21.98 -2.58
N SER A 282 -9.57 -22.79 -1.54
CA SER A 282 -10.89 -23.36 -1.25
C SER A 282 -11.47 -22.89 0.08
N TRP A 283 -10.91 -23.30 1.22
CA TRP A 283 -11.49 -23.01 2.54
C TRP A 283 -10.44 -22.75 3.61
N PHE A 284 -10.81 -22.01 4.66
CA PHE A 284 -10.05 -21.82 5.90
C PHE A 284 -10.87 -22.33 7.09
N LEU A 285 -10.21 -23.03 8.01
CA LEU A 285 -10.75 -23.47 9.28
C LEU A 285 -10.12 -22.64 10.40
N VAL A 286 -10.97 -22.03 11.23
CA VAL A 286 -10.56 -21.28 12.42
C VAL A 286 -11.29 -21.77 13.66
N GLU A 287 -10.66 -21.63 14.81
CA GLU A 287 -11.21 -21.98 16.12
C GLU A 287 -11.36 -20.74 16.99
N GLN A 288 -12.46 -20.66 17.74
CA GLN A 288 -12.64 -19.66 18.78
C GLN A 288 -13.34 -20.29 19.97
N GLN A 289 -12.69 -20.24 21.15
CA GLN A 289 -13.24 -20.77 22.41
C GLN A 289 -13.77 -22.22 22.31
N GLY A 290 -13.15 -23.06 21.46
CA GLY A 290 -13.53 -24.46 21.24
C GLY A 290 -14.59 -24.68 20.15
N ASP A 291 -15.17 -23.62 19.60
CA ASP A 291 -16.03 -23.67 18.42
C ASP A 291 -15.20 -23.56 17.15
N LEU A 292 -15.57 -24.35 16.13
CA LEU A 292 -14.91 -24.39 14.83
C LEU A 292 -15.76 -23.65 13.80
N TYR A 293 -15.10 -22.83 13.00
CA TYR A 293 -15.71 -22.05 11.93
C TYR A 293 -15.01 -22.35 10.61
N LEU A 294 -15.79 -22.53 9.56
CA LEU A 294 -15.31 -22.81 8.21
C LEU A 294 -15.66 -21.62 7.30
N ASP A 295 -14.64 -20.93 6.77
CA ASP A 295 -14.80 -19.97 5.68
C ASP A 295 -14.56 -20.70 4.36
N SER A 296 -15.62 -20.93 3.59
CA SER A 296 -15.54 -21.62 2.30
C SER A 296 -15.78 -20.63 1.16
N ARG A 297 -14.91 -20.63 0.17
CA ARG A 297 -15.15 -19.93 -1.10
C ARG A 297 -16.29 -20.59 -1.86
N TYR A 298 -17.06 -19.78 -2.58
CA TYR A 298 -18.08 -20.24 -3.52
C TYR A 298 -18.19 -19.31 -4.72
N SER A 299 -18.59 -19.88 -5.85
CA SER A 299 -18.81 -19.16 -7.10
C SER A 299 -20.25 -18.63 -7.17
N ILE A 300 -20.43 -17.32 -7.37
CA ILE A 300 -21.75 -16.74 -7.67
C ILE A 300 -22.02 -16.86 -9.17
N SER A 301 -21.01 -16.59 -9.99
CA SER A 301 -21.05 -16.69 -11.45
C SER A 301 -19.64 -16.97 -11.98
N SER A 302 -19.48 -17.16 -13.29
CA SER A 302 -18.16 -17.35 -13.92
C SER A 302 -17.21 -16.15 -13.77
N MET A 303 -17.67 -15.01 -13.23
CA MET A 303 -16.88 -13.80 -13.06
C MET A 303 -16.89 -13.25 -11.62
N LEU A 304 -17.61 -13.90 -10.70
CA LEU A 304 -17.79 -13.41 -9.33
C LEU A 304 -17.73 -14.55 -8.35
N ASP A 305 -16.80 -14.45 -7.40
CA ASP A 305 -16.64 -15.35 -6.27
C ASP A 305 -16.90 -14.59 -4.97
N ASP A 306 -17.33 -15.32 -3.94
CA ASP A 306 -17.52 -14.82 -2.58
C ASP A 306 -17.13 -15.92 -1.57
N SER A 307 -17.27 -15.67 -0.28
CA SER A 307 -17.08 -16.70 0.74
C SER A 307 -18.20 -16.74 1.78
N CYS A 308 -18.40 -17.93 2.35
CA CYS A 308 -19.42 -18.22 3.34
C CYS A 308 -18.71 -18.70 4.60
N LEU A 309 -18.88 -17.94 5.69
CA LEU A 309 -18.40 -18.32 7.00
C LEU A 309 -19.54 -18.98 7.76
N ILE A 310 -19.35 -20.23 8.17
CA ILE A 310 -20.31 -20.97 9.00
C ILE A 310 -19.65 -21.44 10.29
N ARG A 311 -20.39 -21.48 11.39
CA ARG A 311 -20.02 -22.30 12.55
C ARG A 311 -20.36 -23.76 12.25
N LEU A 312 -19.42 -24.66 12.50
CA LEU A 312 -19.64 -26.10 12.35
C LEU A 312 -20.59 -26.59 13.44
N ASP A 313 -21.62 -27.34 13.03
CA ASP A 313 -22.52 -27.98 13.98
C ASP A 313 -21.87 -29.21 14.65
N ASP A 314 -22.57 -29.82 15.61
CA ASP A 314 -22.05 -30.99 16.33
C ASP A 314 -21.75 -32.19 15.44
N ALA A 315 -22.51 -32.39 14.36
CA ALA A 315 -22.31 -33.49 13.43
C ALA A 315 -21.10 -33.23 12.53
N GLU A 316 -20.98 -32.04 11.98
CA GLU A 316 -19.84 -31.58 11.16
C GLU A 316 -18.54 -31.60 11.98
N ARG A 317 -18.57 -31.14 13.25
CA ARG A 317 -17.42 -31.22 14.16
C ARG A 317 -17.01 -32.66 14.48
N ARG A 318 -17.96 -33.56 14.70
CA ARG A 318 -17.67 -34.99 14.92
C ARG A 318 -17.05 -35.61 13.68
N GLN A 319 -17.62 -35.36 12.49
CA GLN A 319 -17.08 -35.86 11.23
C GLN A 319 -15.65 -35.38 11.00
N TYR A 320 -15.37 -34.11 11.25
CA TYR A 320 -14.01 -33.58 11.17
C TYR A 320 -13.05 -34.27 12.14
N ARG A 321 -13.46 -34.52 13.38
CA ARG A 321 -12.62 -35.23 14.36
C ARG A 321 -12.36 -36.69 14.00
N GLU A 322 -13.33 -37.36 13.38
CA GLU A 322 -13.24 -38.79 13.05
C GLU A 322 -12.53 -39.06 11.71
N ALA A 323 -12.86 -38.28 10.68
CA ALA A 323 -12.41 -38.51 9.31
C ALA A 323 -11.50 -37.40 8.76
N GLY A 324 -11.24 -36.35 9.55
CA GLY A 324 -10.24 -35.34 9.24
C GLY A 324 -10.65 -34.40 8.10
N ARG A 325 -9.62 -33.85 7.45
CA ARG A 325 -9.69 -32.73 6.51
C ARG A 325 -10.61 -32.95 5.30
N ASP A 326 -10.72 -34.19 4.81
CA ASP A 326 -11.52 -34.52 3.62
C ASP A 326 -13.01 -34.19 3.82
N THR A 327 -13.49 -34.28 5.05
CA THR A 327 -14.88 -33.92 5.39
C THR A 327 -15.15 -32.42 5.23
N LEU A 328 -14.16 -31.57 5.56
CA LEU A 328 -14.27 -30.12 5.36
C LEU A 328 -14.23 -29.77 3.88
N THR A 329 -13.41 -30.46 3.09
CA THR A 329 -13.37 -30.29 1.64
C THR A 329 -14.70 -30.66 0.99
N GLU A 330 -15.32 -31.76 1.41
CA GLU A 330 -16.65 -32.13 0.92
C GLU A 330 -17.73 -31.14 1.38
N LEU A 331 -17.64 -30.63 2.62
CA LEU A 331 -18.55 -29.60 3.11
C LEU A 331 -18.40 -28.30 2.30
N ALA A 332 -17.18 -27.86 2.03
CA ALA A 332 -16.88 -26.70 1.18
C ALA A 332 -17.45 -26.87 -0.24
N ARG A 333 -17.30 -28.07 -0.83
CA ARG A 333 -17.87 -28.38 -2.14
C ARG A 333 -19.40 -28.33 -2.13
N ARG A 334 -20.05 -28.79 -1.05
CA ARG A 334 -21.50 -28.67 -0.87
C ARG A 334 -21.93 -27.21 -0.79
N ILE A 335 -21.24 -26.40 0.01
CA ILE A 335 -21.47 -24.96 0.15
C ILE A 335 -21.40 -24.29 -1.23
N ASP A 336 -20.34 -24.55 -2.00
CA ASP A 336 -20.17 -24.00 -3.35
C ASP A 336 -21.32 -24.41 -4.27
N SER A 337 -21.64 -25.70 -4.33
CA SER A 337 -22.66 -26.24 -5.22
C SER A 337 -24.08 -25.72 -4.96
N THR A 338 -24.45 -25.45 -3.70
CA THR A 338 -25.79 -24.96 -3.37
C THR A 338 -25.89 -23.44 -3.44
N GLY A 339 -24.77 -22.72 -3.39
CA GLY A 339 -24.72 -21.27 -3.49
C GLY A 339 -25.36 -20.56 -2.29
N PRO A 340 -24.61 -20.19 -1.24
CA PRO A 340 -25.16 -19.59 -0.01
C PRO A 340 -25.81 -18.21 -0.21
N HIS A 341 -25.64 -17.62 -1.39
CA HIS A 341 -26.31 -16.40 -1.79
C HIS A 341 -27.80 -16.60 -2.13
N ARG A 342 -28.27 -17.86 -2.27
CA ARG A 342 -29.65 -18.22 -2.58
C ARG A 342 -30.40 -18.63 -1.32
N GLU A 343 -31.64 -18.19 -1.16
CA GLU A 343 -32.45 -18.45 0.03
C GLU A 343 -32.73 -19.95 0.24
N GLU A 344 -32.76 -20.75 -0.82
CA GLU A 344 -33.00 -22.20 -0.77
C GLU A 344 -31.78 -22.99 -0.28
N SER A 345 -30.61 -22.36 -0.23
CA SER A 345 -29.39 -23.03 0.23
C SER A 345 -29.46 -23.29 1.73
N PRO A 346 -29.14 -24.51 2.21
CA PRO A 346 -29.11 -24.81 3.65
C PRO A 346 -28.05 -23.98 4.40
N PHE A 347 -27.13 -23.33 3.68
CA PHE A 347 -26.07 -22.49 4.23
C PHE A 347 -26.41 -20.99 4.20
N HIS A 348 -27.55 -20.59 3.64
CA HIS A 348 -27.91 -19.18 3.47
C HIS A 348 -27.98 -18.45 4.82
N LEU A 349 -28.83 -18.92 5.73
CA LEU A 349 -29.00 -18.35 7.07
C LEU A 349 -27.82 -18.66 8.00
N ARG A 350 -26.97 -19.64 7.65
CA ARG A 350 -25.75 -19.98 8.41
C ARG A 350 -24.58 -19.06 8.08
N ASN A 351 -24.67 -18.25 7.03
CA ASN A 351 -23.58 -17.40 6.59
C ASN A 351 -23.42 -16.20 7.55
N LEU A 352 -22.50 -16.33 8.50
CA LEU A 352 -22.23 -15.34 9.54
C LEU A 352 -21.71 -14.00 8.99
N ARG A 353 -21.21 -13.96 7.75
CA ARG A 353 -20.84 -12.69 7.08
C ARG A 353 -22.05 -11.86 6.66
N ARG A 354 -23.18 -12.52 6.39
CA ARG A 354 -24.42 -11.88 5.94
C ARG A 354 -25.43 -11.75 7.07
N TYR A 355 -25.48 -12.76 7.93
CA TYR A 355 -26.41 -12.88 9.05
C TYR A 355 -25.62 -13.16 10.35
N PRO A 356 -24.93 -12.16 10.91
CA PRO A 356 -24.22 -12.34 12.17
C PRO A 356 -25.22 -12.60 13.31
N GLU A 357 -24.95 -13.61 14.14
CA GLU A 357 -25.84 -14.00 15.25
C GLU A 357 -25.92 -12.95 16.37
N ASP A 358 -24.88 -12.12 16.51
CA ASP A 358 -24.59 -11.30 17.69
C ASP A 358 -24.04 -9.90 17.35
N GLY A 359 -24.18 -9.46 16.09
CA GLY A 359 -23.69 -8.15 15.63
C GLY A 359 -22.16 -8.04 15.53
N ARG A 360 -21.44 -9.16 15.65
CA ARG A 360 -19.98 -9.20 15.52
C ARG A 360 -19.52 -9.01 14.09
N ASP A 361 -18.32 -8.44 13.96
CA ASP A 361 -17.63 -8.32 12.68
C ASP A 361 -16.75 -9.55 12.41
N TYR A 362 -17.41 -10.67 12.13
CA TYR A 362 -16.75 -11.92 11.76
C TYR A 362 -15.80 -11.79 10.56
N THR A 363 -16.01 -10.80 9.69
CA THR A 363 -15.13 -10.59 8.53
C THR A 363 -13.76 -10.08 8.99
N THR A 364 -13.75 -9.10 9.89
CA THR A 364 -12.52 -8.55 10.47
C THR A 364 -11.80 -9.59 11.33
N GLU A 365 -12.54 -10.31 12.18
CA GLU A 365 -11.97 -11.36 13.04
C GLU A 365 -11.31 -12.49 12.24
N LEU A 366 -12.00 -13.02 11.22
CA LEU A 366 -11.45 -14.06 10.36
C LEU A 366 -10.21 -13.56 9.59
N ARG A 367 -10.26 -12.35 9.02
CA ARG A 367 -9.12 -11.77 8.29
C ARG A 367 -7.88 -11.67 9.17
N ALA A 368 -8.05 -11.24 10.43
CA ALA A 368 -6.96 -11.22 11.39
C ALA A 368 -6.43 -12.63 11.67
N ALA A 369 -7.31 -13.62 11.87
CA ALA A 369 -6.93 -15.00 12.16
C ALA A 369 -6.13 -15.68 11.03
N ILE A 370 -6.42 -15.36 9.76
CA ILE A 370 -5.78 -16.00 8.60
C ILE A 370 -4.69 -15.16 7.93
N ALA A 371 -4.37 -13.97 8.45
CA ALA A 371 -3.49 -13.00 7.80
C ALA A 371 -2.16 -13.62 7.32
N ASP A 372 -1.52 -14.40 8.19
CA ASP A 372 -0.22 -15.05 7.94
C ASP A 372 -0.31 -16.35 7.13
N HIS A 373 -1.51 -16.86 6.88
CA HIS A 373 -1.76 -18.14 6.22
C HIS A 373 -2.24 -17.99 4.78
N THR A 374 -2.38 -16.76 4.30
CA THR A 374 -2.69 -16.48 2.90
C THR A 374 -1.51 -16.79 1.99
N TRP A 375 -1.78 -17.09 0.72
CA TRP A 375 -0.73 -17.33 -0.29
C TRP A 375 0.25 -16.15 -0.39
N LEU A 376 -0.26 -14.92 -0.35
CA LEU A 376 0.55 -13.71 -0.39
C LEU A 376 1.45 -13.62 0.86
N ALA A 377 0.93 -13.93 2.04
CA ALA A 377 1.73 -13.91 3.26
C ALA A 377 2.90 -14.90 3.19
N ARG A 378 2.64 -16.13 2.74
CA ARG A 378 3.68 -17.15 2.51
C ARG A 378 4.78 -16.70 1.55
N GLN A 379 4.44 -16.01 0.46
CA GLN A 379 5.44 -15.50 -0.47
C GLN A 379 6.35 -14.45 0.17
N LYS A 380 5.78 -13.51 0.93
CA LYS A 380 6.57 -12.48 1.61
C LYS A 380 7.45 -13.07 2.72
N GLN A 381 6.98 -14.08 3.44
CA GLN A 381 7.78 -14.80 4.44
C GLN A 381 8.96 -15.54 3.80
N ALA A 382 8.74 -16.20 2.66
CA ALA A 382 9.82 -16.83 1.90
C ALA A 382 10.85 -15.79 1.42
N ALA A 383 10.39 -14.65 0.90
CA ALA A 383 11.29 -13.55 0.50
C ALA A 383 12.11 -13.00 1.69
N ALA A 384 11.50 -12.85 2.87
CA ALA A 384 12.19 -12.44 4.09
C ALA A 384 13.27 -13.46 4.52
N GLN A 385 12.97 -14.76 4.44
CA GLN A 385 13.92 -15.83 4.73
C GLN A 385 15.11 -15.82 3.76
N HIS A 386 14.86 -15.62 2.46
CA HIS A 386 15.91 -15.49 1.46
C HIS A 386 16.81 -14.27 1.71
N ALA A 387 16.23 -13.11 2.02
CA ALA A 387 16.99 -11.90 2.33
C ALA A 387 17.92 -12.10 3.54
N ARG A 388 17.41 -12.73 4.61
CA ARG A 388 18.21 -13.09 5.79
C ARG A 388 19.38 -14.00 5.46
N ALA A 389 19.13 -15.04 4.64
CA ALA A 389 20.17 -15.97 4.24
C ALA A 389 21.27 -15.30 3.41
N ALA A 390 20.91 -14.33 2.56
CA ALA A 390 21.88 -13.53 1.80
C ALA A 390 22.72 -12.64 2.70
N SER A 391 22.10 -11.90 3.63
CA SER A 391 22.82 -11.04 4.59
C SER A 391 23.78 -11.83 5.48
N ALA A 392 23.41 -13.05 5.88
CA ALA A 392 24.25 -13.93 6.69
C ALA A 392 25.42 -14.59 5.92
N ALA A 393 25.40 -14.55 4.58
CA ALA A 393 26.47 -15.10 3.74
C ALA A 393 27.53 -14.05 3.36
N GLU A 394 27.22 -12.76 3.52
CA GLU A 394 28.11 -11.63 3.20
C GLU A 394 28.86 -11.07 4.42
N GLY A 395 28.48 -11.49 5.64
CA GLY A 395 29.18 -11.22 6.90
C GLY A 395 30.00 -12.41 7.36
#